data_AF-A0A3M7CYV5-F1
#
_entry.id   AF-A0A3M7CYV5-F1
#
_cell.length_a   1.000
_cell.length_b   1.000
_cell.length_c   1.000
_cell.angle_alpha   90.00
_cell.angle_beta   90.00
_cell.angle_gamma   90.00
#
_symmetry.space_group_name_H-M   'P 1'
#
loop_
_entity.id
_entity.type
_entity.pdbx_description
1 polymer ?
#
loop_
_entity_poly.entity_id
_entity_poly.type
_entity_poly.pdbx_seq_one_letter_code
_entity_poly.pdbx_strand_id
1 'polypeptide(L)'
;MSPRPFPFALGIGTDICHRKRIEQLLLKPPPQARKKNLTRFLVRFLTSREISIFWRKFEDESGLFVSQLENVTRYLAGRWAAKEATIKACQWRQLSFKHIQILRQQKGLGVDQTGATYALILDRPASAFHAAFDSKTRDHSSEIGDDVAKRNRISRFSSSESIATDNTTSEQRRQPHPPSTIDEHDLISTEAQDDDPSGQTAKISISHDGEYATAVCLAAEEPMDGDVGGEAAARELR
;
A
#
# COMPACT_ATOMS: atom_id res chain seq x y z
N MET A 1 -0.52 11.30 46.32
CA MET A 1 -0.04 10.10 45.59
C MET A 1 -0.09 10.41 44.11
N SER A 2 0.90 10.00 43.33
CA SER A 2 0.83 10.07 41.87
C SER A 2 -0.28 9.15 41.35
N PRO A 3 -0.95 9.51 40.24
CA PRO A 3 -1.93 8.65 39.61
C PRO A 3 -1.27 7.33 39.15
N ARG A 4 -2.00 6.22 39.31
CA ARG A 4 -1.56 4.91 38.81
C ARG A 4 -1.83 4.80 37.31
N PRO A 5 -0.91 4.20 36.52
CA PRO A 5 -1.12 4.00 35.09
C PRO A 5 -2.25 3.00 34.84
N PHE A 6 -2.76 2.99 33.61
CA PHE A 6 -3.71 1.99 33.17
C PHE A 6 -3.04 0.59 33.15
N PRO A 7 -3.67 -0.47 33.68
CA PRO A 7 -2.99 -1.74 33.96
C PRO A 7 -2.69 -2.60 32.72
N PHE A 8 -3.19 -2.26 31.53
CA PHE A 8 -2.90 -3.00 30.31
C PHE A 8 -2.34 -2.07 29.24
N ALA A 9 -1.20 -2.40 28.66
CA ALA A 9 -0.60 -1.65 27.56
C ALA A 9 -1.41 -1.91 26.27
N LEU A 10 -2.57 -1.26 26.15
CA LEU A 10 -3.51 -1.41 25.05
C LEU A 10 -3.87 -0.05 24.49
N GLY A 11 -3.67 0.11 23.19
CA GLY A 11 -4.13 1.27 22.44
C GLY A 11 -5.43 0.98 21.71
N ILE A 12 -6.33 1.96 21.74
CA ILE A 12 -7.59 1.93 20.98
C ILE A 12 -7.58 3.04 19.93
N GLY A 13 -8.03 2.70 18.73
CA GLY A 13 -8.20 3.66 17.65
C GLY A 13 -9.54 3.52 16.98
N THR A 14 -10.13 4.66 16.63
CA THR A 14 -11.40 4.75 15.91
C THR A 14 -11.25 5.66 14.71
N ASP A 15 -11.90 5.31 13.60
CA ASP A 15 -11.96 6.17 12.42
C ASP A 15 -13.28 6.04 11.67
N ILE A 16 -13.65 7.12 10.99
CA ILE A 16 -14.81 7.19 10.10
C ILE A 16 -14.38 7.77 8.75
N CYS A 17 -14.71 7.06 7.68
CA CYS A 17 -14.40 7.43 6.32
C CYS A 17 -15.68 7.66 5.52
N HIS A 18 -15.83 8.86 4.95
CA HIS A 18 -16.94 9.19 4.07
C HIS A 18 -16.71 8.60 2.67
N ARG A 19 -17.62 7.74 2.20
CA ARG A 19 -17.48 7.04 0.90
C ARG A 19 -17.39 8.01 -0.27
N LYS A 20 -18.16 9.10 -0.27
CA LYS A 20 -18.11 10.09 -1.36
C LYS A 20 -16.73 10.73 -1.52
N ARG A 21 -15.93 10.84 -0.45
CA ARG A 21 -14.56 11.36 -0.55
C ARG A 21 -13.67 10.44 -1.39
N ILE A 22 -13.80 9.12 -1.20
CA ILE A 22 -13.06 8.13 -1.99
C ILE A 22 -13.58 8.13 -3.43
N GLU A 23 -14.90 8.16 -3.63
CA GLU A 23 -15.52 8.23 -4.96
C GLU A 23 -15.01 9.46 -5.74
N GLN A 24 -15.04 10.64 -5.12
CA GLN A 24 -14.54 11.88 -5.71
C GLN A 24 -13.06 11.80 -6.06
N LEU A 25 -12.23 11.18 -5.21
CA LEU A 25 -10.81 11.00 -5.48
C LEU A 25 -10.58 10.14 -6.73
N LEU A 26 -11.34 9.05 -6.88
CA LEU A 26 -11.26 8.13 -8.01
C LEU A 26 -11.83 8.72 -9.31
N LEU A 27 -12.87 9.56 -9.21
CA LEU A 27 -13.53 10.20 -10.34
C LEU A 27 -12.94 11.54 -10.76
N LYS A 28 -12.09 12.17 -9.93
CA LYS A 28 -11.46 13.47 -10.20
C LYS A 28 -10.74 13.53 -11.57
N PRO A 29 -10.01 12.50 -12.03
CA PRO A 29 -9.39 12.50 -13.35
C PRO A 29 -10.41 12.27 -14.49
N PRO A 30 -10.10 12.71 -15.73
CA PRO A 30 -10.91 12.38 -16.90
C PRO A 30 -10.99 10.86 -17.12
N PRO A 31 -12.05 10.33 -17.76
CA PRO A 31 -12.29 8.89 -17.88
C PRO A 31 -11.08 8.05 -18.33
N GLN A 32 -10.30 8.57 -19.28
CA GLN A 32 -9.12 7.93 -19.85
C GLN A 32 -7.97 7.80 -18.84
N ALA A 33 -7.92 8.65 -17.82
CA ALA A 33 -6.87 8.67 -16.80
C ALA A 33 -7.27 7.98 -15.48
N ARG A 34 -8.55 7.61 -15.30
CA ARG A 34 -9.06 7.04 -14.03
C ARG A 34 -8.39 5.73 -13.67
N LYS A 35 -8.12 4.85 -14.64
CA LYS A 35 -7.40 3.59 -14.40
C LYS A 35 -6.01 3.83 -13.82
N LYS A 36 -5.20 4.67 -14.48
CA LYS A 36 -3.85 5.03 -14.02
C LYS A 36 -3.88 5.70 -12.63
N ASN A 37 -4.89 6.53 -12.37
CA ASN A 37 -5.07 7.16 -11.07
C ASN A 37 -5.42 6.15 -9.98
N LEU A 38 -6.34 5.22 -10.25
CA LEU A 38 -6.67 4.11 -9.34
C LEU A 38 -5.43 3.30 -9.02
N THR A 39 -4.65 2.87 -10.02
CA THR A 39 -3.39 2.15 -9.79
C THR A 39 -2.46 2.93 -8.86
N ARG A 40 -2.27 4.24 -9.11
CA ARG A 40 -1.44 5.09 -8.24
C ARG A 40 -2.00 5.19 -6.82
N PHE A 41 -3.32 5.34 -6.68
CA PHE A 41 -3.99 5.40 -5.39
C PHE A 41 -3.79 4.09 -4.61
N LEU A 42 -4.07 2.95 -5.23
CA LEU A 42 -3.89 1.62 -4.63
C LEU A 42 -2.42 1.40 -4.22
N VAL A 43 -1.46 1.72 -5.08
CA VAL A 43 -0.02 1.60 -4.80
C VAL A 43 0.43 2.51 -3.66
N ARG A 44 -0.25 3.62 -3.36
CA ARG A 44 0.11 4.46 -2.20
C ARG A 44 -0.62 4.03 -0.91
N PHE A 45 -1.77 3.37 -1.04
CA PHE A 45 -2.69 3.08 0.06
C PHE A 45 -2.65 1.61 0.54
N LEU A 46 -2.67 0.64 -0.38
CA LEU A 46 -2.76 -0.80 -0.08
C LEU A 46 -1.41 -1.49 -0.22
N THR A 47 -1.09 -2.47 0.62
CA THR A 47 0.09 -3.32 0.46
C THR A 47 -0.03 -4.22 -0.78
N SER A 48 1.08 -4.79 -1.28
CA SER A 48 1.05 -5.67 -2.46
C SER A 48 0.05 -6.82 -2.31
N ARG A 49 0.04 -7.49 -1.14
CA ARG A 49 -0.94 -8.54 -0.82
C ARG A 49 -2.40 -8.03 -0.90
N GLU A 50 -2.68 -6.84 -0.38
CA GLU A 50 -4.02 -6.25 -0.43
C GLU A 50 -4.44 -5.84 -1.84
N ILE A 51 -3.50 -5.40 -2.68
CA ILE A 51 -3.73 -5.09 -4.10
C ILE A 51 -4.09 -6.39 -4.85
N SER A 52 -3.36 -7.48 -4.63
CA SER A 52 -3.69 -8.79 -5.23
C SER A 52 -5.07 -9.29 -4.80
N ILE A 53 -5.44 -9.10 -3.54
CA ILE A 53 -6.79 -9.42 -3.03
C ILE A 53 -7.84 -8.50 -3.67
N PHE A 54 -7.54 -7.20 -3.83
CA PHE A 54 -8.43 -6.25 -4.48
C PHE A 54 -8.75 -6.68 -5.91
N TRP A 55 -7.73 -6.98 -6.72
CA TRP A 55 -7.94 -7.36 -8.11
C TRP A 55 -8.60 -8.73 -8.28
N ARG A 56 -8.36 -9.68 -7.37
CA ARG A 56 -9.12 -10.94 -7.32
C ARG A 56 -10.61 -10.72 -6.99
N LYS A 57 -10.93 -9.65 -6.26
CA LYS A 57 -12.32 -9.34 -5.87
C LYS A 57 -13.10 -8.61 -6.98
N PHE A 58 -12.43 -7.75 -7.73
CA PHE A 58 -13.04 -6.84 -8.70
C PHE A 58 -12.58 -7.15 -10.13
N GLU A 59 -12.41 -8.44 -10.44
CA GLU A 59 -11.74 -9.08 -11.59
C GLU A 59 -11.82 -8.38 -12.96
N ASP A 60 -12.87 -7.61 -13.23
CA ASP A 60 -13.05 -6.85 -14.47
C ASP A 60 -12.68 -5.35 -14.33
N GLU A 61 -11.51 -4.99 -14.84
CA GLU A 61 -11.04 -3.60 -14.89
C GLU A 61 -11.89 -2.69 -15.79
N SER A 62 -12.62 -3.25 -16.76
CA SER A 62 -13.37 -2.48 -17.76
C SER A 62 -14.71 -1.99 -17.21
N GLY A 63 -15.39 -2.81 -16.39
CA GLY A 63 -16.62 -2.45 -15.70
C GLY A 63 -16.45 -1.67 -14.39
N LEU A 64 -15.22 -1.54 -13.87
CA LEU A 64 -14.95 -1.07 -12.52
C LEU A 64 -15.58 0.30 -12.19
N PHE A 65 -15.48 1.27 -13.12
CA PHE A 65 -16.02 2.62 -12.94
C PHE A 65 -17.48 2.78 -13.40
N VAL A 66 -18.06 1.78 -14.05
CA VAL A 66 -19.42 1.84 -14.62
C VAL A 66 -20.41 1.09 -13.73
N SER A 67 -20.10 -0.15 -13.35
CA SER A 67 -21.01 -1.03 -12.61
C SER A 67 -20.56 -1.32 -11.18
N GLN A 68 -19.26 -1.18 -10.87
CA GLN A 68 -18.72 -1.59 -9.57
C GLN A 68 -18.23 -0.44 -8.69
N LEU A 69 -18.35 0.81 -9.14
CA LEU A 69 -17.79 1.96 -8.44
C LEU A 69 -18.26 2.04 -6.99
N GLU A 70 -19.53 1.72 -6.75
CA GLU A 70 -20.10 1.70 -5.40
C GLU A 70 -19.40 0.68 -4.50
N ASN A 71 -19.23 -0.56 -4.98
CA ASN A 71 -18.61 -1.66 -4.25
C ASN A 71 -17.11 -1.43 -4.00
N VAL A 72 -16.42 -0.88 -5.00
CA VAL A 72 -15.01 -0.48 -4.90
C VAL A 72 -14.83 0.62 -3.87
N THR A 73 -15.64 1.67 -3.95
CA THR A 73 -15.60 2.80 -3.02
C THR A 73 -15.91 2.33 -1.59
N ARG A 74 -16.94 1.50 -1.41
CA ARG A 74 -17.31 0.93 -0.12
C ARG A 74 -16.15 0.11 0.47
N TYR A 75 -15.51 -0.72 -0.34
CA TYR A 75 -14.36 -1.53 0.07
C TYR A 75 -13.16 -0.68 0.48
N LEU A 76 -12.78 0.30 -0.35
CA LEU A 76 -11.64 1.17 -0.09
C LEU A 76 -11.88 2.08 1.13
N ALA A 77 -13.09 2.60 1.30
CA ALA A 77 -13.46 3.37 2.50
C ALA A 77 -13.35 2.54 3.78
N GLY A 78 -13.78 1.27 3.73
CA GLY A 78 -13.61 0.34 4.86
C GLY A 78 -12.14 0.11 5.22
N ARG A 79 -11.28 -0.11 4.22
CA ARG A 79 -9.83 -0.24 4.45
C ARG A 79 -9.20 1.06 4.94
N TRP A 80 -9.70 2.22 4.50
CA TRP A 80 -9.18 3.52 4.91
C TRP A 80 -9.43 3.72 6.40
N ALA A 81 -10.70 3.59 6.81
CA ALA A 81 -11.10 3.67 8.21
C ALA A 81 -10.31 2.66 9.05
N ALA A 82 -10.16 1.43 8.57
CA ALA A 82 -9.43 0.38 9.27
C ALA A 82 -7.95 0.73 9.50
N LYS A 83 -7.25 1.21 8.48
CA LYS A 83 -5.83 1.58 8.60
C LYS A 83 -5.63 2.80 9.49
N GLU A 84 -6.47 3.82 9.36
CA GLU A 84 -6.45 5.00 10.24
C GLU A 84 -6.73 4.62 11.70
N ALA A 85 -7.74 3.78 11.96
CA ALA A 85 -8.02 3.24 13.29
C ALA A 85 -6.82 2.46 13.84
N THR A 86 -6.11 1.70 13.01
CA THR A 86 -4.90 0.98 13.42
C THR A 86 -3.76 1.93 13.78
N ILE A 87 -3.50 2.97 12.97
CA ILE A 87 -2.49 3.99 13.26
C ILE A 87 -2.79 4.68 14.61
N LYS A 88 -4.06 5.01 14.86
CA LYS A 88 -4.51 5.63 16.11
C LYS A 88 -4.41 4.69 17.32
N ALA A 89 -4.51 3.38 17.12
CA ALA A 89 -4.34 2.38 18.16
C ALA A 89 -2.85 2.12 18.50
N CYS A 90 -1.91 2.47 17.61
CA CYS A 90 -0.49 2.16 17.77
C CYS A 90 0.37 3.44 17.77
N GLN A 91 0.02 4.42 18.60
CA GLN A 91 0.68 5.75 18.60
C GLN A 91 2.13 5.73 19.07
N TRP A 92 2.55 4.64 19.73
CA TRP A 92 3.93 4.40 20.14
C TRP A 92 4.88 4.16 18.95
N ARG A 93 4.34 3.87 17.76
CA ARG A 93 5.11 3.68 16.53
C ARG A 93 4.62 4.60 15.43
N GLN A 94 5.55 5.18 14.67
CA GLN A 94 5.20 5.98 13.50
C GLN A 94 4.80 5.07 12.31
N LEU A 95 3.54 4.62 12.32
CA LEU A 95 3.02 3.77 11.27
C LEU A 95 2.62 4.56 10.01
N SER A 96 2.72 3.88 8.88
CA SER A 96 2.18 4.30 7.59
C SER A 96 1.22 3.23 7.08
N PHE A 97 0.41 3.53 6.06
CA PHE A 97 -0.49 2.54 5.47
C PHE A 97 0.21 1.28 4.96
N LYS A 98 1.50 1.37 4.63
CA LYS A 98 2.30 0.23 4.15
C LYS A 98 2.73 -0.72 5.26
N HIS A 99 2.65 -0.30 6.51
CA HIS A 99 2.87 -1.17 7.65
C HIS A 99 1.64 -2.01 7.98
N ILE A 100 0.46 -1.69 7.43
CA ILE A 100 -0.80 -2.28 7.88
C ILE A 100 -1.42 -3.08 6.74
N GLN A 101 -1.69 -4.36 6.99
CA GLN A 101 -2.49 -5.21 6.10
C GLN A 101 -3.83 -5.53 6.76
N ILE A 102 -4.94 -5.29 6.06
CA ILE A 102 -6.26 -5.72 6.54
C ILE A 102 -6.59 -7.08 5.89
N LEU A 103 -6.59 -8.13 6.71
CA LEU A 103 -6.73 -9.52 6.27
C LEU A 103 -7.95 -10.19 6.92
N ARG A 104 -8.36 -11.31 6.34
CA ARG A 104 -9.41 -12.17 6.92
C ARG A 104 -8.78 -13.48 7.33
N GLN A 105 -9.09 -13.93 8.54
CA GLN A 105 -8.67 -15.25 9.01
C GLN A 105 -9.32 -16.32 8.14
N GLN A 106 -8.56 -17.31 7.69
CA GLN A 106 -9.14 -18.52 7.10
C GLN A 106 -9.69 -19.37 8.25
N LYS A 107 -11.01 -19.59 8.27
CA LYS A 107 -11.61 -20.57 9.19
C LYS A 107 -11.44 -21.97 8.57
N GLY A 108 -11.08 -22.95 9.37
CA GLY A 108 -11.07 -24.36 8.96
C GLY A 108 -12.45 -24.85 8.49
N LEU A 109 -12.47 -25.99 7.79
CA LEU A 109 -13.58 -26.71 7.14
C LEU A 109 -14.95 -26.62 7.87
N GLY A 110 -15.68 -25.52 7.70
CA GLY A 110 -17.00 -25.29 8.30
C GLY A 110 -17.87 -24.36 7.45
N VAL A 111 -19.20 -24.49 7.60
CA VAL A 111 -20.24 -23.95 6.71
C VAL A 111 -20.23 -22.40 6.59
N ASP A 112 -19.71 -21.69 7.59
CA ASP A 112 -19.57 -20.23 7.58
C ASP A 112 -18.10 -19.81 7.37
N GLN A 113 -17.65 -19.85 6.11
CA GLN A 113 -16.24 -19.78 5.72
C GLN A 113 -15.58 -18.38 5.86
N THR A 114 -16.27 -17.38 6.42
CA THR A 114 -15.70 -16.04 6.58
C THR A 114 -15.15 -15.88 8.00
N GLY A 115 -13.84 -16.04 8.18
CA GLY A 115 -13.20 -15.77 9.47
C GLY A 115 -13.13 -14.27 9.80
N ALA A 116 -12.75 -13.98 11.04
CA ALA A 116 -12.69 -12.62 11.55
C ALA A 116 -11.69 -11.76 10.74
N THR A 117 -12.02 -10.47 10.58
CA THR A 117 -11.09 -9.50 9.99
C THR A 117 -10.10 -9.06 11.06
N TYR A 118 -8.84 -8.93 10.71
CA TYR A 118 -7.78 -8.45 11.60
C TYR A 118 -6.82 -7.53 10.84
N ALA A 119 -6.07 -6.72 11.58
CA ALA A 119 -4.97 -5.94 11.04
C ALA A 119 -3.66 -6.65 11.38
N LEU A 120 -2.80 -6.84 10.39
CA LEU A 120 -1.41 -7.24 10.59
C LEU A 120 -0.53 -6.00 10.47
N ILE A 121 0.13 -5.64 11.56
CA ILE A 121 1.05 -4.51 11.68
C ILE A 121 2.46 -5.05 11.48
N LEU A 122 3.00 -4.84 10.29
CA LEU A 122 4.31 -5.33 9.87
C LEU A 122 5.43 -4.60 10.58
N ASP A 123 6.51 -5.30 10.92
CA ASP A 123 7.71 -4.70 11.53
C ASP A 123 8.40 -3.71 10.57
N ARG A 124 8.23 -3.94 9.27
CA ARG A 124 8.71 -3.06 8.19
C ARG A 124 7.60 -2.78 7.18
N PRO A 125 7.61 -1.63 6.50
CA PRO A 125 6.57 -1.31 5.54
C PRO A 125 6.65 -2.25 4.34
N ALA A 126 5.51 -2.80 3.90
CA ALA A 126 5.42 -3.64 2.73
C ALA A 126 5.79 -2.88 1.45
N SER A 127 6.50 -3.55 0.54
CA SER A 127 6.68 -3.08 -0.84
C SER A 127 5.34 -2.93 -1.56
N ALA A 128 5.27 -1.92 -2.44
CA ALA A 128 4.14 -1.69 -3.34
C ALA A 128 4.50 -1.97 -4.82
N PHE A 129 5.76 -2.32 -5.09
CA PHE A 129 6.30 -2.30 -6.45
C PHE A 129 5.85 -3.50 -7.27
N HIS A 130 5.91 -4.74 -6.76
CA HIS A 130 5.63 -5.92 -7.60
C HIS A 130 4.17 -6.04 -8.07
N ALA A 131 3.18 -5.68 -7.24
CA ALA A 131 1.77 -5.85 -7.59
C ALA A 131 1.28 -4.94 -8.74
N ALA A 132 1.99 -3.85 -9.06
CA ALA A 132 1.61 -2.93 -10.14
C ALA A 132 2.17 -3.35 -11.52
N PHE A 133 3.14 -4.27 -11.56
CA PHE A 133 3.78 -4.71 -12.81
C PHE A 133 3.26 -6.07 -13.31
N ASP A 134 2.64 -6.90 -12.45
CA ASP A 134 2.05 -8.18 -12.87
C ASP A 134 0.80 -8.05 -13.75
N SER A 135 0.17 -6.88 -13.83
CA SER A 135 -0.91 -6.65 -14.81
C SER A 135 -0.36 -6.48 -16.24
N LYS A 136 0.86 -5.94 -16.40
CA LYS A 136 1.48 -5.73 -17.72
C LYS A 136 2.01 -7.01 -18.35
N THR A 137 2.39 -8.02 -17.55
CA THR A 137 2.89 -9.29 -18.06
C THR A 137 1.77 -10.19 -18.59
N ARG A 138 0.52 -9.98 -18.17
CA ARG A 138 -0.64 -10.68 -18.72
C ARG A 138 -1.05 -10.16 -20.11
N ASP A 139 -0.99 -8.85 -20.33
CA ASP A 139 -1.40 -8.21 -21.59
C ASP A 139 -0.44 -8.42 -22.77
N HIS A 140 0.79 -8.91 -22.54
CA HIS A 140 1.78 -9.16 -23.60
C HIS A 140 2.04 -10.65 -23.90
N SER A 141 1.29 -11.58 -23.30
CA SER A 141 1.50 -13.02 -23.51
C SER A 141 0.75 -13.61 -24.72
N SER A 142 0.00 -12.79 -25.47
CA SER A 142 -0.66 -13.18 -26.71
C SER A 142 -0.15 -12.35 -27.88
N GLU A 143 1.10 -12.58 -28.28
CA GLU A 143 1.65 -12.39 -29.64
C GLU A 143 3.17 -12.34 -29.54
N ILE A 144 3.82 -13.45 -29.87
CA ILE A 144 5.07 -13.60 -30.63
C ILE A 144 5.48 -15.06 -30.45
N GLY A 145 5.07 -15.87 -31.42
CA GLY A 145 5.67 -17.18 -31.65
C GLY A 145 7.10 -17.01 -32.17
N ASP A 146 7.92 -18.00 -31.83
CA ASP A 146 9.10 -18.47 -32.54
C ASP A 146 9.92 -17.42 -33.33
N ASP A 147 11.09 -17.05 -32.79
CA ASP A 147 12.29 -17.41 -33.56
C ASP A 147 13.59 -17.44 -32.75
N VAL A 148 14.44 -18.35 -33.20
CA VAL A 148 15.60 -18.91 -32.54
C VAL A 148 16.88 -18.16 -32.92
N ALA A 149 17.69 -17.87 -31.89
CA ALA A 149 19.16 -17.82 -31.91
C ALA A 149 19.94 -16.61 -32.47
N LYS A 150 21.05 -16.42 -31.74
CA LYS A 150 22.40 -15.98 -32.14
C LYS A 150 22.79 -14.50 -32.01
N ARG A 151 23.78 -14.36 -31.11
CA ARG A 151 25.11 -13.72 -31.30
C ARG A 151 25.26 -12.26 -30.86
N ASN A 152 25.79 -12.12 -29.63
CA ASN A 152 27.19 -11.80 -29.37
C ASN A 152 27.92 -10.97 -30.45
N ARG A 153 28.29 -9.71 -30.14
CA ARG A 153 29.70 -9.26 -30.00
C ARG A 153 29.88 -7.73 -30.08
N ILE A 154 30.55 -7.22 -29.03
CA ILE A 154 31.76 -6.37 -29.07
C ILE A 154 31.61 -4.87 -29.40
N SER A 155 31.94 -4.10 -28.35
CA SER A 155 32.45 -2.73 -28.29
C SER A 155 33.55 -2.39 -29.31
N ARG A 156 33.55 -1.15 -29.82
CA ARG A 156 34.80 -0.44 -30.15
C ARG A 156 34.63 1.06 -30.03
N PHE A 157 35.36 1.61 -29.06
CA PHE A 157 35.80 2.99 -28.97
C PHE A 157 36.60 3.39 -30.22
N SER A 158 36.51 4.67 -30.63
CA SER A 158 37.68 5.45 -31.04
C SER A 158 37.39 6.95 -31.02
N SER A 159 38.17 7.67 -30.21
CA SER A 159 38.61 9.07 -30.34
C SER A 159 39.48 9.23 -31.62
N SER A 160 39.84 10.38 -32.21
CA SER A 160 40.08 11.80 -31.86
C SER A 160 39.92 12.61 -33.19
N GLU A 161 39.82 13.94 -33.33
CA GLU A 161 40.83 15.02 -33.17
C GLU A 161 40.22 16.31 -33.78
N SER A 162 40.19 17.43 -33.05
CA SER A 162 40.89 18.73 -33.29
C SER A 162 40.36 19.70 -34.37
N ILE A 163 40.24 20.99 -33.96
CA ILE A 163 40.57 22.27 -34.65
C ILE A 163 39.58 23.38 -34.27
N ALA A 164 40.14 24.53 -33.86
CA ALA A 164 39.47 25.73 -33.35
C ALA A 164 38.97 26.67 -34.44
N THR A 165 37.87 27.39 -34.17
CA THR A 165 37.70 28.85 -34.43
C THR A 165 36.42 29.37 -33.75
N ASP A 166 36.56 30.50 -33.06
CA ASP A 166 35.47 31.31 -32.53
C ASP A 166 34.64 31.93 -33.66
N ASN A 167 33.32 32.00 -33.49
CA ASN A 167 32.52 33.18 -33.79
C ASN A 167 31.09 33.08 -33.23
N THR A 168 30.78 34.07 -32.40
CA THR A 168 29.49 34.57 -31.93
C THR A 168 28.33 34.48 -32.93
N THR A 169 27.20 33.89 -32.52
CA THR A 169 25.81 34.42 -32.55
C THR A 169 24.83 33.25 -32.31
N SER A 170 24.22 33.19 -31.13
CA SER A 170 23.35 32.09 -30.70
C SER A 170 21.87 32.34 -31.05
N GLU A 171 21.43 31.77 -32.18
CA GLU A 171 20.03 31.37 -32.40
C GLU A 171 19.95 29.85 -32.46
N GLN A 172 19.27 29.19 -31.50
CA GLN A 172 19.12 27.74 -31.53
C GLN A 172 17.76 27.27 -31.00
N ARG A 173 16.84 27.12 -31.95
CA ARG A 173 16.07 25.90 -32.24
C ARG A 173 16.03 24.85 -31.12
N ARG A 174 14.93 24.83 -30.36
CA ARG A 174 14.65 23.82 -29.32
C ARG A 174 14.42 22.44 -29.97
N GLN A 175 15.32 21.50 -29.69
CA GLN A 175 15.15 20.05 -29.86
C GLN A 175 14.72 19.45 -28.50
N PRO A 176 14.00 18.31 -28.48
CA PRO A 176 13.28 17.80 -27.31
C PRO A 176 14.22 17.11 -26.31
N HIS A 177 14.10 17.48 -25.03
CA HIS A 177 14.79 16.81 -23.94
C HIS A 177 14.12 15.47 -23.57
N PRO A 178 14.89 14.42 -23.23
CA PRO A 178 14.36 13.19 -22.66
C PRO A 178 13.84 13.43 -21.24
N PRO A 179 12.80 12.71 -20.77
CA PRO A 179 12.27 12.92 -19.43
C PRO A 179 13.29 12.51 -18.38
N SER A 180 13.64 13.50 -17.56
CA SER A 180 14.53 13.40 -16.42
C SER A 180 14.04 12.38 -15.39
N THR A 181 14.99 11.53 -15.02
CA THR A 181 15.13 10.69 -13.82
C THR A 181 14.20 11.02 -12.65
N ILE A 182 13.53 9.99 -12.14
CA ILE A 182 12.82 10.00 -10.86
C ILE A 182 13.86 10.11 -9.74
N ASP A 183 13.68 11.08 -8.83
CA ASP A 183 14.52 11.27 -7.64
C ASP A 183 14.61 9.97 -6.81
N GLU A 184 15.82 9.43 -6.67
CA GLU A 184 16.15 8.22 -5.90
C GLU A 184 16.13 8.44 -4.37
N HIS A 185 15.77 9.63 -3.88
CA HIS A 185 15.86 9.98 -2.46
C HIS A 185 14.60 9.67 -1.62
N ASP A 186 13.54 9.11 -2.22
CA ASP A 186 12.30 8.71 -1.52
C ASP A 186 12.19 7.17 -1.34
N LEU A 187 13.29 6.44 -1.56
CA LEU A 187 13.34 4.99 -1.54
C LEU A 187 13.41 4.43 -0.12
N ILE A 188 12.26 3.99 0.39
CA ILE A 188 12.17 3.17 1.60
C ILE A 188 12.74 1.78 1.28
N SER A 189 13.74 1.33 2.03
CA SER A 189 14.32 -0.01 1.92
C SER A 189 13.25 -1.10 2.06
N THR A 190 12.96 -1.78 0.95
CA THR A 190 11.83 -2.71 0.76
C THR A 190 12.27 -4.17 0.80
N GLU A 191 11.55 -5.00 1.56
CA GLU A 191 11.68 -6.47 1.50
C GLU A 191 10.51 -7.08 0.72
N ALA A 192 10.78 -8.17 -0.01
CA ALA A 192 9.75 -8.96 -0.69
C ALA A 192 8.83 -9.61 0.37
N GLN A 193 7.51 -9.56 0.16
CA GLN A 193 6.58 -10.15 1.13
C GLN A 193 6.62 -11.67 1.00
N ASP A 194 7.30 -12.33 1.94
CA ASP A 194 7.15 -13.76 2.18
C ASP A 194 5.69 -14.07 2.58
N ASP A 195 5.25 -15.33 2.45
CA ASP A 195 3.86 -15.73 2.75
C ASP A 195 3.47 -15.50 4.23
N ASP A 196 4.46 -15.39 5.12
CA ASP A 196 4.33 -15.13 6.56
C ASP A 196 5.21 -13.95 7.02
N PRO A 197 4.78 -12.69 6.78
CA PRO A 197 5.60 -11.54 7.15
C PRO A 197 5.53 -11.29 8.66
N SER A 198 6.68 -10.99 9.28
CA SER A 198 6.76 -10.70 10.71
C SER A 198 5.98 -9.43 11.07
N GLY A 199 5.24 -9.50 12.17
CA GLY A 199 4.46 -8.38 12.66
C GLY A 199 3.48 -8.75 13.76
N GLN A 200 2.82 -7.72 14.28
CA GLN A 200 1.84 -7.82 15.35
C GLN A 200 0.42 -7.89 14.78
N THR A 201 -0.40 -8.79 15.29
CA THR A 201 -1.83 -8.82 14.99
C THR A 201 -2.61 -7.88 15.91
N ALA A 202 -3.45 -7.03 15.33
CA ALA A 202 -4.43 -6.20 16.04
C ALA A 202 -5.86 -6.61 15.67
N LYS A 203 -6.76 -6.57 16.65
CA LYS A 203 -8.18 -6.87 16.45
C LYS A 203 -8.86 -5.66 15.84
N ILE A 204 -9.64 -5.88 14.79
CA ILE A 204 -10.33 -4.80 14.10
C ILE A 204 -11.78 -5.16 13.79
N SER A 205 -12.67 -4.20 13.98
CA SER A 205 -14.05 -4.25 13.52
C SER A 205 -14.23 -3.19 12.44
N ILE A 206 -14.86 -3.56 11.32
CA ILE A 206 -15.19 -2.65 10.23
C ILE A 206 -16.69 -2.78 9.98
N SER A 207 -17.38 -1.66 10.00
CA SER A 207 -18.80 -1.57 9.65
C SER A 207 -19.04 -0.47 8.64
N HIS A 208 -20.20 -0.52 8.02
CA HIS A 208 -20.65 0.49 7.07
C HIS A 208 -22.04 0.93 7.46
N ASP A 209 -22.22 2.24 7.58
CA ASP A 209 -23.49 2.86 7.89
C ASP A 209 -23.78 3.94 6.85
N GLY A 210 -24.77 3.69 6.00
CA GLY A 210 -25.11 4.53 4.85
C GLY A 210 -23.89 4.88 3.97
N GLU A 211 -23.54 6.17 3.98
CA GLU A 211 -22.43 6.74 3.20
C GLU A 211 -21.08 6.69 3.91
N TYR A 212 -21.01 6.12 5.11
CA TYR A 212 -19.79 6.06 5.92
C TYR A 212 -19.29 4.63 6.10
N ALA A 213 -17.98 4.49 6.23
CA ALA A 213 -17.33 3.31 6.76
C ALA A 213 -16.71 3.67 8.11
N THR A 214 -16.92 2.86 9.13
CA THR A 214 -16.36 3.06 10.47
C THR A 214 -15.48 1.88 10.82
N ALA A 215 -14.40 2.13 11.56
CA ALA A 215 -13.57 1.07 12.09
C ALA A 215 -13.11 1.36 13.51
N VAL A 216 -13.00 0.29 14.29
CA VAL A 216 -12.43 0.30 15.64
C VAL A 216 -11.33 -0.74 15.70
N CYS A 217 -10.14 -0.32 16.14
CA CYS A 217 -8.96 -1.16 16.28
C CYS A 217 -8.52 -1.21 17.74
N LEU A 218 -8.14 -2.40 18.20
CA LEU A 218 -7.49 -2.64 19.48
C LEU A 218 -6.14 -3.32 19.23
N ALA A 219 -5.07 -2.70 19.68
CA ALA A 219 -3.71 -3.20 19.54
C ALA A 219 -3.01 -3.24 20.90
N ALA A 220 -2.12 -4.21 21.08
CA ALA A 220 -1.20 -4.16 22.21
C ALA A 220 -0.15 -3.09 21.96
N GLU A 221 0.22 -2.36 22.99
CA GLU A 221 1.42 -1.52 22.98
C GLU A 221 2.59 -2.42 23.39
N GLU A 222 3.67 -2.43 22.60
CA GLU A 222 4.86 -3.15 23.03
C GLU A 222 5.41 -2.46 24.29
N PRO A 223 5.76 -3.22 25.34
CA PRO A 223 6.33 -2.64 26.55
C PRO A 223 7.63 -1.93 26.18
N MET A 224 7.69 -0.62 26.43
CA MET A 224 8.93 0.13 26.31
C MET A 224 9.93 -0.37 27.37
N ASP A 225 11.23 -0.30 27.09
CA ASP A 225 12.25 -0.64 28.09
C ASP A 225 12.03 0.15 29.39
N GLY A 226 11.74 -0.57 30.48
CA GLY A 226 11.38 0.00 31.79
C GLY A 226 9.89 0.02 32.13
N ASP A 227 9.02 -0.39 31.21
CA ASP A 227 7.60 -0.58 31.48
C ASP A 227 7.39 -1.92 32.20
N VAL A 228 7.14 -1.85 33.52
CA VAL A 228 6.66 -3.00 34.31
C VAL A 228 5.18 -3.20 33.95
N GLY A 229 4.95 -3.64 32.71
CA GLY A 229 3.65 -3.69 32.04
C GLY A 229 2.53 -3.99 33.04
N GLY A 230 1.48 -3.17 33.04
CA GLY A 230 0.67 -2.88 34.23
C GLY A 230 0.07 -4.06 35.02
N GLU A 231 0.14 -5.29 34.53
CA GLU A 231 -0.06 -6.51 35.32
C GLU A 231 1.00 -6.68 36.44
N ALA A 232 2.28 -6.36 36.18
CA ALA A 232 3.36 -6.43 37.17
C ALA A 232 3.16 -5.38 38.28
N ALA A 233 2.89 -4.11 37.91
CA ALA A 233 2.55 -3.06 38.86
C ALA A 233 1.26 -3.34 39.66
N ALA A 234 0.28 -4.03 39.07
CA ALA A 234 -0.96 -4.42 39.75
C ALA A 234 -0.76 -5.59 40.73
N ARG A 235 0.22 -6.47 40.51
CA ARG A 235 0.52 -7.61 41.39
C ARG A 235 1.35 -7.22 42.63
N GLU A 236 2.17 -6.18 42.56
CA GLU A 236 2.92 -5.65 43.72
C GLU A 236 2.03 -5.01 44.81
N LEU A 237 0.73 -4.87 44.55
CA LEU A 237 -0.26 -4.28 45.47
C LEU A 237 -1.13 -5.33 46.20
N ARG A 238 -0.82 -6.63 46.09
CA ARG A 238 -1.48 -7.71 46.84
C ARG A 238 -0.58 -8.26 47.94
#